data_AF-A0A1M4VW21-F1
#
_entry.id   AF-A0A1M4VW21-F1
#
_cell.length_a   1.000
_cell.length_b   1.000
_cell.length_c   1.000
_cell.angle_alpha   90.00
_cell.angle_beta   90.00
_cell.angle_gamma   90.00
#
_symmetry.space_group_name_H-M   'P 1'
#
loop_
_entity.id
_entity.type
_entity.pdbx_description
1 polymer ?
#
loop_
_entity_poly.entity_id
_entity_poly.type
_entity_poly.pdbx_seq_one_letter_code
_entity_poly.pdbx_strand_id
1 'polypeptide(L)'
;MKGYMGIDVGSVSTNIAVIDENNRVVDSVYIRTQGQPIKAVQNALREIKNKIGDMVIKGVGTTGSARQLTGLMVGADIVKNEITAHAVAASNVIKDVRTVIEIGGQDSKIIILRDGVVVDFAMNTVCAAGTGSFLDQQAYRLNIPIEQFGDIALQSKSPVRIAGRCSVFAESDMIHKQQMGYALPDIISGLCDALVRNYLNNVGKGKEIKEPIVFQGGVAANKGIKAAFEKALGMKVYVPEHYGVMGAIGSAILAKEAVKEKGYTFFKGFEVSDFKYRAVGFECTACPNRCEVVEFIQGDEVISRWGDKCGRWSNSTSKKVHANTAS
;
A
#
# COMPACT_ATOMS: atom_id res chain seq x y z
N MET A 1 -24.20 11.57 10.76
CA MET A 1 -23.84 11.08 9.41
C MET A 1 -23.25 9.68 9.53
N LYS A 2 -23.48 8.78 8.57
CA LYS A 2 -22.91 7.41 8.58
C LYS A 2 -21.71 7.36 7.64
N GLY A 3 -20.67 6.63 8.02
CA GLY A 3 -19.50 6.40 7.17
C GLY A 3 -19.00 4.97 7.25
N TYR A 4 -18.11 4.61 6.34
CA TYR A 4 -17.43 3.32 6.30
C TYR A 4 -15.93 3.58 6.23
N MET A 5 -15.15 2.84 7.01
CA MET A 5 -13.72 3.06 7.13
C MET A 5 -12.96 1.90 6.51
N GLY A 6 -11.89 2.21 5.79
CA GLY A 6 -10.94 1.21 5.32
C GLY A 6 -9.57 1.54 5.86
N ILE A 7 -8.82 0.50 6.24
CA ILE A 7 -7.47 0.62 6.78
C ILE A 7 -6.54 -0.24 5.94
N ASP A 8 -5.59 0.40 5.29
CA ASP A 8 -4.57 -0.25 4.47
C ASP A 8 -3.21 -0.10 5.17
N VAL A 9 -2.68 -1.23 5.65
CA VAL A 9 -1.42 -1.25 6.41
C VAL A 9 -0.37 -1.97 5.58
N GLY A 10 0.46 -1.18 4.91
CA GLY A 10 1.65 -1.63 4.18
C GLY A 10 2.91 -1.58 5.05
N SER A 11 4.02 -2.02 4.47
CA SER A 11 5.34 -2.02 5.12
C SER A 11 5.89 -0.60 5.32
N VAL A 12 5.57 0.32 4.41
CA VAL A 12 6.07 1.72 4.43
C VAL A 12 5.04 2.69 4.99
N SER A 13 3.76 2.53 4.65
CA SER A 13 2.69 3.44 5.03
C SER A 13 1.47 2.73 5.60
N THR A 14 0.75 3.46 6.44
CA THR A 14 -0.54 3.10 7.00
C THR A 14 -1.53 4.17 6.58
N ASN A 15 -2.59 3.74 5.89
CA ASN A 15 -3.56 4.60 5.27
C ASN A 15 -4.94 4.31 5.86
N ILE A 16 -5.69 5.34 6.21
CA ILE A 16 -7.11 5.24 6.56
C ILE A 16 -7.90 6.12 5.62
N ALA A 17 -9.01 5.62 5.10
CA ALA A 17 -9.99 6.41 4.37
C ALA A 17 -11.37 6.17 4.95
N VAL A 18 -12.15 7.23 5.12
CA VAL A 18 -13.56 7.17 5.49
C VAL A 18 -14.39 7.62 4.30
N ILE A 19 -15.37 6.81 3.90
CA ILE A 19 -16.30 7.11 2.82
C ILE A 19 -17.72 7.27 3.33
N ASP A 20 -18.52 8.05 2.63
CA ASP A 20 -19.96 8.18 2.86
C ASP A 20 -20.78 7.04 2.21
N GLU A 21 -22.11 7.11 2.35
CA GLU A 21 -23.04 6.14 1.73
C GLU A 21 -23.04 6.16 0.19
N ASN A 22 -22.40 7.14 -0.45
CA ASN A 22 -22.25 7.27 -1.90
C ASN A 22 -20.82 6.96 -2.38
N ASN A 23 -19.98 6.35 -1.54
CA ASN A 23 -18.57 6.04 -1.80
C ASN A 23 -17.69 7.28 -2.06
N ARG A 24 -18.11 8.46 -1.60
CA ARG A 24 -17.27 9.66 -1.64
C ARG A 24 -16.37 9.68 -0.41
N VAL A 25 -15.10 10.00 -0.60
CA VAL A 25 -14.15 10.15 0.50
C VAL A 25 -14.53 11.38 1.32
N VAL A 26 -14.77 11.17 2.60
CA VAL A 26 -15.04 12.22 3.58
C VAL A 26 -13.71 12.76 4.10
N ASP A 27 -12.83 11.87 4.52
CA ASP A 27 -11.49 12.22 4.97
C ASP A 27 -10.55 11.01 4.86
N SER A 28 -9.24 11.27 4.93
CA SER A 28 -8.20 10.25 4.94
C SER A 28 -6.99 10.66 5.77
N VAL A 29 -6.24 9.64 6.19
CA VAL A 29 -4.96 9.76 6.89
C VAL A 29 -3.95 8.91 6.16
N TYR A 30 -2.76 9.47 5.95
CA TYR A 30 -1.61 8.77 5.38
C TYR A 30 -0.42 9.02 6.31
N ILE A 31 0.10 7.98 6.95
CA ILE A 31 1.26 8.07 7.82
C ILE A 31 2.29 6.99 7.48
N ARG A 32 3.55 7.18 7.89
CA ARG A 32 4.59 6.16 7.72
C ARG A 32 4.44 5.07 8.80
N THR A 33 4.48 3.81 8.41
CA THR A 33 4.37 2.64 9.33
C THR A 33 5.59 2.50 10.24
N GLN A 34 6.78 2.85 9.73
CA GLN A 34 8.07 2.79 10.45
C GLN A 34 8.33 1.45 11.17
N GLY A 35 7.91 0.34 10.56
CA GLY A 35 8.03 -1.00 11.14
C GLY A 35 7.19 -1.25 12.41
N GLN A 36 6.34 -0.29 12.80
CA GLN A 36 5.50 -0.36 14.00
C GLN A 36 4.01 -0.33 13.63
N PRO A 37 3.47 -1.37 12.98
CA PRO A 37 2.11 -1.36 12.43
C PRO A 37 1.02 -1.10 13.46
N ILE A 38 1.14 -1.68 14.67
CA ILE A 38 0.20 -1.45 15.77
C ILE A 38 0.13 0.04 16.11
N LYS A 39 1.29 0.64 16.40
CA LYS A 39 1.38 2.05 16.81
C LYS A 39 0.93 2.99 15.69
N ALA A 40 1.29 2.68 14.44
CA ALA A 40 0.85 3.43 13.28
C ALA A 40 -0.69 3.42 13.17
N VAL A 41 -1.32 2.24 13.20
CA VAL A 41 -2.78 2.13 13.16
C VAL A 41 -3.44 2.90 14.31
N GLN A 42 -2.92 2.79 15.54
CA GLN A 42 -3.47 3.54 16.68
C GLN A 42 -3.37 5.06 16.48
N ASN A 43 -2.25 5.56 15.97
CA ASN A 43 -2.08 6.98 15.69
C ASN A 43 -3.01 7.45 14.55
N ALA A 44 -3.10 6.67 13.47
CA ALA A 44 -3.98 6.98 12.35
C ALA A 44 -5.46 6.98 12.76
N LEU A 45 -5.88 6.06 13.64
CA LEU A 45 -7.24 6.02 14.19
C LEU A 45 -7.56 7.25 15.04
N ARG A 46 -6.61 7.74 15.84
CA ARG A 46 -6.79 9.00 16.59
C ARG A 46 -6.93 10.19 15.65
N GLU A 47 -6.07 10.27 14.64
CA GLU A 47 -6.10 11.37 13.67
C GLU A 47 -7.40 11.39 12.87
N ILE A 48 -7.82 10.25 12.31
CA ILE A 48 -9.06 10.19 11.51
C ILE A 48 -10.29 10.47 12.37
N LYS A 49 -10.34 10.01 13.63
CA LYS A 49 -11.44 10.32 14.56
C LYS A 49 -11.61 11.82 14.72
N ASN A 50 -10.50 12.54 14.91
CA ASN A 50 -10.52 14.00 15.07
C ASN A 50 -11.03 14.71 13.80
N LYS A 51 -10.73 14.18 12.62
CA LYS A 51 -11.14 14.77 11.34
C LYS A 51 -12.62 14.54 11.01
N ILE A 52 -13.15 13.34 11.30
CA ILE A 52 -14.54 12.98 10.95
C ILE A 52 -15.60 13.44 11.98
N GLY A 53 -15.18 13.95 13.14
CA GLY A 53 -16.07 14.41 14.20
C GLY A 53 -17.01 13.31 14.70
N ASP A 54 -18.31 13.64 14.85
CA ASP A 54 -19.34 12.71 15.37
C ASP A 54 -19.89 11.74 14.31
N MET A 55 -19.17 11.52 13.21
CA MET A 55 -19.57 10.55 12.20
C MET A 55 -19.58 9.12 12.77
N VAL A 56 -20.68 8.41 12.56
CA VAL A 56 -20.83 7.03 13.02
C VAL A 56 -20.30 6.08 11.96
N ILE A 57 -19.22 5.37 12.27
CA ILE A 57 -18.67 4.32 11.42
C ILE A 57 -19.57 3.08 11.49
N LYS A 58 -20.11 2.68 10.34
CA LYS A 58 -21.03 1.54 10.18
C LYS A 58 -20.37 0.29 9.62
N GLY A 59 -19.11 0.36 9.21
CA GLY A 59 -18.35 -0.81 8.84
C GLY A 59 -16.87 -0.49 8.67
N VAL A 60 -16.01 -1.47 8.95
CA VAL A 60 -14.57 -1.36 8.83
C VAL A 60 -13.98 -2.49 8.00
N GLY A 61 -13.19 -2.13 6.99
CA GLY A 61 -12.41 -3.07 6.18
C GLY A 61 -10.92 -2.93 6.45
N THR A 62 -10.18 -4.03 6.34
CA THR A 62 -8.70 -3.98 6.37
C THR A 62 -8.05 -4.63 5.17
N THR A 63 -6.94 -4.05 4.73
CA THR A 63 -6.09 -4.53 3.64
C THR A 63 -4.61 -4.21 3.86
N GLY A 64 -3.75 -4.52 2.88
CA GLY A 64 -2.29 -4.43 2.98
C GLY A 64 -1.65 -5.66 3.62
N SER A 65 -0.35 -5.57 3.91
CA SER A 65 0.45 -6.68 4.44
C SER A 65 0.11 -7.03 5.89
N ALA A 66 -0.24 -6.04 6.72
CA ALA A 66 -0.63 -6.26 8.13
C ALA A 66 -2.16 -6.31 8.35
N ARG A 67 -2.93 -6.58 7.28
CA ARG A 67 -4.41 -6.59 7.30
C ARG A 67 -5.04 -7.49 8.35
N GLN A 68 -4.44 -8.67 8.61
CA GLN A 68 -4.99 -9.65 9.56
C GLN A 68 -4.85 -9.15 11.00
N LEU A 69 -3.64 -8.73 11.37
CA LEU A 69 -3.35 -8.11 12.67
C LEU A 69 -4.25 -6.88 12.89
N THR A 70 -4.36 -6.03 11.89
CA THR A 70 -5.19 -4.82 11.95
C THR A 70 -6.67 -5.17 12.07
N GLY A 71 -7.13 -6.18 11.35
CA GLY A 71 -8.52 -6.66 11.39
C GLY A 71 -8.91 -7.16 12.78
N LEU A 72 -8.02 -7.89 13.44
CA LEU A 72 -8.21 -8.35 14.82
C LEU A 72 -8.22 -7.19 15.82
N MET A 73 -7.34 -6.20 15.65
CA MET A 73 -7.30 -5.00 16.49
C MET A 73 -8.63 -4.25 16.47
N VAL A 74 -9.11 -3.90 15.28
CA VAL A 74 -10.26 -3.00 15.12
C VAL A 74 -11.60 -3.71 15.13
N GLY A 75 -11.62 -5.04 14.97
CA GLY A 75 -12.86 -5.79 14.72
C GLY A 75 -13.37 -5.52 13.31
N ALA A 76 -12.55 -5.81 12.30
CA ALA A 76 -12.93 -5.56 10.91
C ALA A 76 -14.07 -6.47 10.46
N ASP A 77 -15.00 -5.89 9.70
CA ASP A 77 -16.13 -6.59 9.08
C ASP A 77 -15.70 -7.42 7.88
N ILE A 78 -14.59 -7.02 7.25
CA ILE A 78 -13.98 -7.70 6.12
C ILE A 78 -12.46 -7.50 6.11
N VAL A 79 -11.73 -8.58 5.85
CA VAL A 79 -10.28 -8.57 5.63
C VAL A 79 -10.01 -9.06 4.22
N LYS A 80 -9.45 -8.21 3.35
CA LYS A 80 -9.22 -8.55 1.94
C LYS A 80 -7.81 -8.19 1.48
N ASN A 81 -7.32 -8.94 0.50
CA ASN A 81 -6.02 -8.63 -0.10
C ASN A 81 -6.06 -7.26 -0.82
N GLU A 82 -4.89 -6.66 -0.95
CA GLU A 82 -4.71 -5.33 -1.54
C GLU A 82 -5.05 -5.29 -3.04
N ILE A 83 -4.86 -6.40 -3.78
CA ILE A 83 -5.23 -6.49 -5.19
C ILE A 83 -6.72 -6.20 -5.38
N THR A 84 -7.56 -6.85 -4.58
CA THR A 84 -9.01 -6.66 -4.63
C THR A 84 -9.39 -5.25 -4.20
N ALA A 85 -8.81 -4.75 -3.10
CA ALA A 85 -9.12 -3.41 -2.60
C ALA A 85 -8.75 -2.33 -3.63
N HIS A 86 -7.55 -2.37 -4.19
CA HIS A 86 -7.11 -1.44 -5.23
C HIS A 86 -7.97 -1.51 -6.50
N ALA A 87 -8.38 -2.71 -6.93
CA ALA A 87 -9.26 -2.89 -8.09
C ALA A 87 -10.65 -2.30 -7.85
N VAL A 88 -11.23 -2.51 -6.67
CA VAL A 88 -12.53 -1.94 -6.27
C VAL A 88 -12.47 -0.42 -6.23
N ALA A 89 -11.42 0.15 -5.63
CA ALA A 89 -11.24 1.60 -5.58
C ALA A 89 -11.10 2.20 -6.98
N ALA A 90 -10.27 1.61 -7.84
CA ALA A 90 -10.07 2.08 -9.21
C ALA A 90 -11.38 2.02 -10.02
N SER A 91 -12.16 0.96 -9.87
CA SER A 91 -13.46 0.80 -10.55
C SER A 91 -14.52 1.80 -10.08
N ASN A 92 -14.44 2.26 -8.82
CA ASN A 92 -15.29 3.32 -8.29
C ASN A 92 -14.90 4.72 -8.82
N VAL A 93 -13.63 4.93 -9.17
CA VAL A 93 -13.13 6.22 -9.68
C VAL A 93 -13.29 6.35 -11.19
N ILE A 94 -12.99 5.29 -11.95
CA ILE A 94 -13.18 5.25 -13.40
C ILE A 94 -14.03 4.05 -13.78
N LYS A 95 -15.16 4.34 -14.42
CA LYS A 95 -16.01 3.32 -15.03
C LYS A 95 -15.22 2.56 -16.11
N ASP A 96 -15.37 1.24 -16.13
CA ASP A 96 -14.75 0.34 -17.12
C ASP A 96 -13.21 0.37 -17.13
N VAL A 97 -12.56 0.73 -16.00
CA VAL A 97 -11.10 0.64 -15.85
C VAL A 97 -10.58 -0.74 -16.27
N ARG A 98 -9.51 -0.77 -17.08
CA ARG A 98 -8.96 -2.01 -17.64
C ARG A 98 -7.55 -2.33 -17.16
N THR A 99 -6.83 -1.34 -16.65
CA THR A 99 -5.51 -1.54 -16.07
C THR A 99 -5.31 -0.61 -14.90
N VAL A 100 -4.81 -1.18 -13.80
CA VAL A 100 -4.37 -0.43 -12.62
C VAL A 100 -2.88 -0.63 -12.49
N ILE A 101 -2.14 0.48 -12.47
CA ILE A 101 -0.73 0.58 -12.12
C ILE A 101 -0.69 1.12 -10.70
N GLU A 102 -0.10 0.39 -9.77
CA GLU A 102 0.09 0.85 -8.40
C GLU A 102 1.58 0.79 -8.08
N ILE A 103 2.15 1.90 -7.62
CA ILE A 103 3.54 1.96 -7.18
C ILE A 103 3.58 2.62 -5.80
N GLY A 104 3.84 1.77 -4.81
CA GLY A 104 3.97 2.15 -3.42
C GLY A 104 5.41 2.47 -3.03
N GLY A 105 5.68 2.44 -1.73
CA GLY A 105 7.01 2.73 -1.19
C GLY A 105 8.02 1.60 -1.44
N GLN A 106 7.62 0.34 -1.31
CA GLN A 106 8.53 -0.82 -1.34
C GLN A 106 8.15 -1.88 -2.37
N ASP A 107 6.96 -1.78 -2.95
CA ASP A 107 6.48 -2.72 -3.94
C ASP A 107 5.74 -1.97 -5.05
N SER A 108 5.44 -2.70 -6.11
CA SER A 108 4.70 -2.20 -7.25
C SER A 108 3.85 -3.32 -7.84
N LYS A 109 2.69 -2.97 -8.38
CA LYS A 109 1.67 -3.91 -8.81
C LYS A 109 1.07 -3.47 -10.13
N ILE A 110 0.71 -4.44 -10.96
CA ILE A 110 -0.18 -4.24 -12.10
C ILE A 110 -1.40 -5.14 -11.91
N ILE A 111 -2.59 -4.61 -12.15
CA ILE A 111 -3.86 -5.34 -12.07
C ILE A 111 -4.60 -5.14 -13.38
N ILE A 112 -4.96 -6.24 -14.03
CA ILE A 112 -5.69 -6.25 -15.30
C ILE A 112 -7.14 -6.59 -15.01
N LEU A 113 -8.03 -5.70 -15.43
CA LEU A 113 -9.47 -5.87 -15.28
C LEU A 113 -10.13 -6.05 -16.64
N ARG A 114 -11.10 -6.97 -16.73
CA ARG A 114 -12.00 -7.13 -17.87
C ARG A 114 -13.42 -7.25 -17.32
N ASP A 115 -14.33 -6.45 -17.84
CA ASP A 115 -15.73 -6.42 -17.44
C ASP A 115 -15.91 -6.28 -15.91
N GLY A 116 -15.07 -5.44 -15.29
CA GLY A 116 -15.08 -5.18 -13.84
C GLY A 116 -14.43 -6.28 -12.98
N VAL A 117 -13.92 -7.36 -13.57
CA VAL A 117 -13.32 -8.48 -12.86
C VAL A 117 -11.80 -8.48 -13.04
N VAL A 118 -11.06 -8.74 -11.96
CA VAL A 118 -9.61 -8.95 -12.02
C VAL A 118 -9.32 -10.28 -12.72
N VAL A 119 -8.71 -10.22 -13.90
CA VAL A 119 -8.36 -11.42 -14.69
C VAL A 119 -6.89 -11.79 -14.58
N ASP A 120 -6.04 -10.82 -14.25
CA ASP A 120 -4.60 -11.04 -14.10
C ASP A 120 -3.98 -9.97 -13.20
N PHE A 121 -2.90 -10.31 -12.52
CA PHE A 121 -2.11 -9.36 -11.75
C PHE A 121 -0.64 -9.81 -11.68
N ALA A 122 0.25 -8.87 -11.39
CA ALA A 122 1.62 -9.16 -10.99
C ALA A 122 2.09 -8.15 -9.94
N MET A 123 3.02 -8.57 -9.09
CA MET A 123 3.64 -7.72 -8.07
C MET A 123 5.15 -7.93 -8.05
N ASN A 124 5.89 -6.87 -7.75
CA ASN A 124 7.31 -6.93 -7.43
C ASN A 124 7.50 -6.45 -5.99
N THR A 125 7.97 -7.35 -5.13
CA THR A 125 8.24 -7.10 -3.70
C THR A 125 9.73 -7.22 -3.35
N VAL A 126 10.58 -7.62 -4.30
CA VAL A 126 11.99 -7.94 -4.03
C VAL A 126 12.92 -6.80 -4.47
N CYS A 127 12.60 -6.13 -5.57
CA CYS A 127 13.48 -5.11 -6.14
C CYS A 127 12.98 -3.70 -5.82
N ALA A 128 13.82 -2.92 -5.14
CA ALA A 128 13.58 -1.49 -4.87
C ALA A 128 13.65 -0.61 -6.14
N ALA A 129 14.24 -1.12 -7.23
CA ALA A 129 14.25 -0.40 -8.49
C ALA A 129 12.81 -0.31 -9.03
N GLY A 130 12.26 0.91 -9.05
CA GLY A 130 10.90 1.16 -9.51
C GLY A 130 9.88 1.41 -8.40
N THR A 131 10.31 1.62 -7.15
CA THR A 131 9.43 1.96 -6.02
C THR A 131 9.68 3.38 -5.50
N GLY A 132 8.76 3.88 -4.66
CA GLY A 132 8.88 5.20 -4.04
C GLY A 132 10.11 5.36 -3.16
N SER A 133 10.56 4.31 -2.45
CA SER A 133 11.75 4.39 -1.59
C SER A 133 13.03 4.71 -2.39
N PHE A 134 13.12 4.24 -3.63
CA PHE A 134 14.27 4.56 -4.47
C PHE A 134 14.22 6.03 -4.95
N LEU A 135 13.03 6.55 -5.26
CA LEU A 135 12.87 7.97 -5.56
C LEU A 135 13.17 8.84 -4.34
N ASP A 136 12.71 8.46 -3.14
CA ASP A 136 13.05 9.12 -1.87
C ASP A 136 14.57 9.20 -1.68
N GLN A 137 15.29 8.10 -1.91
CA GLN A 137 16.76 8.05 -1.82
C GLN A 137 17.44 8.99 -2.83
N GLN A 138 17.00 9.00 -4.09
CA GLN A 138 17.60 9.87 -5.10
C GLN A 138 17.27 11.35 -4.86
N ALA A 139 16.06 11.67 -4.41
CA ALA A 139 15.67 13.02 -4.02
C ALA A 139 16.54 13.53 -2.86
N TYR A 140 16.72 12.71 -1.83
CA TYR A 140 17.61 13.02 -0.70
C TYR A 140 19.06 13.24 -1.15
N ARG A 141 19.61 12.33 -1.97
CA ARG A 141 20.99 12.43 -2.50
C ARG A 141 21.22 13.70 -3.30
N LEU A 142 20.22 14.12 -4.07
CA LEU A 142 20.26 15.33 -4.89
C LEU A 142 19.90 16.60 -4.10
N ASN A 143 19.54 16.47 -2.83
CA ASN A 143 19.06 17.55 -1.97
C ASN A 143 17.84 18.28 -2.57
N ILE A 144 16.88 17.51 -3.08
CA ILE A 144 15.63 17.99 -3.68
C ILE A 144 14.45 17.44 -2.87
N PRO A 145 13.43 18.25 -2.54
CA PRO A 145 12.18 17.72 -2.00
C PRO A 145 11.53 16.72 -2.97
N ILE A 146 11.09 15.56 -2.49
CA ILE A 146 10.51 14.51 -3.35
C ILE A 146 9.27 15.01 -4.11
N GLU A 147 8.54 15.96 -3.51
CA GLU A 147 7.36 16.61 -4.07
C GLU A 147 7.69 17.42 -5.34
N GLN A 148 8.91 17.96 -5.44
CA GLN A 148 9.37 18.75 -6.60
C GLN A 148 10.02 17.89 -7.68
N PHE A 149 10.37 16.63 -7.35
CA PHE A 149 11.14 15.74 -8.23
C PHE A 149 10.48 15.56 -9.59
N GLY A 150 9.16 15.33 -9.60
CA GLY A 150 8.39 15.17 -10.84
C GLY A 150 8.30 16.44 -11.67
N ASP A 151 8.15 17.60 -11.04
CA ASP A 151 8.09 18.90 -11.74
C ASP A 151 9.43 19.26 -12.38
N ILE A 152 10.54 18.95 -11.71
CA ILE A 152 11.89 19.14 -12.27
C ILE A 152 12.10 18.20 -13.48
N ALA A 153 11.61 16.96 -13.42
CA ALA A 153 11.67 16.03 -14.54
C ALA A 153 11.04 16.63 -15.82
N LEU A 154 9.91 17.32 -15.68
CA LEU A 154 9.17 17.89 -16.80
C LEU A 154 9.85 19.11 -17.44
N GLN A 155 10.86 19.69 -16.80
CA GLN A 155 11.66 20.78 -17.36
C GLN A 155 12.76 20.30 -18.31
N SER A 156 12.93 18.98 -18.44
CA SER A 156 13.93 18.38 -19.33
C SER A 156 13.73 18.80 -20.78
N LYS A 157 14.83 19.13 -21.46
CA LYS A 157 14.85 19.44 -22.89
C LYS A 157 15.51 18.33 -23.70
N SER A 158 16.42 17.59 -23.08
CA SER A 158 17.18 16.51 -23.70
C SER A 158 17.43 15.39 -22.69
N PRO A 159 16.41 14.56 -22.37
CA PRO A 159 16.52 13.52 -21.36
C PRO A 159 17.70 12.60 -21.62
N VAL A 160 18.52 12.32 -20.59
CA VAL A 160 19.63 11.37 -20.72
C VAL A 160 19.14 9.95 -20.51
N ARG A 161 19.79 8.99 -21.16
CA ARG A 161 19.51 7.58 -20.87
C ARG A 161 20.16 7.18 -19.56
N ILE A 162 19.34 6.71 -18.61
CA ILE A 162 19.78 6.11 -17.35
C ILE A 162 19.57 4.58 -17.37
N ALA A 163 20.55 3.84 -16.86
CA ALA A 163 20.47 2.41 -16.62
C ALA A 163 19.51 2.10 -15.45
N GLY A 164 18.29 1.64 -15.73
CA GLY A 164 17.23 1.48 -14.72
C GLY A 164 17.01 0.07 -14.17
N ARG A 165 17.90 -0.90 -14.42
CA ARG A 165 17.63 -2.30 -14.04
C ARG A 165 17.75 -2.57 -12.54
N CYS A 166 18.70 -1.90 -11.89
CA CYS A 166 19.00 -2.00 -10.46
C CYS A 166 19.18 -0.59 -9.90
N SER A 167 18.73 -0.34 -8.67
CA SER A 167 18.87 0.94 -7.99
C SER A 167 20.33 1.38 -7.88
N VAL A 168 21.24 0.46 -7.58
CA VAL A 168 22.69 0.72 -7.46
C VAL A 168 23.28 1.21 -8.79
N PHE A 169 22.91 0.56 -9.91
CA PHE A 169 23.42 0.96 -11.23
C PHE A 169 22.77 2.25 -11.72
N ALA A 170 21.49 2.46 -11.44
CA ALA A 170 20.80 3.71 -11.75
C ALA A 170 21.45 4.89 -11.02
N GLU A 171 21.73 4.75 -9.73
CA GLU A 171 22.43 5.76 -8.95
C GLU A 171 23.84 6.04 -9.48
N SER A 172 24.62 4.99 -9.74
CA SER A 172 25.98 5.11 -10.27
C SER A 172 25.99 5.87 -11.62
N ASP A 173 25.05 5.53 -12.50
CA ASP A 173 24.92 6.20 -13.81
C ASP A 173 24.47 7.66 -13.65
N MET A 174 23.52 7.95 -12.75
CA MET A 174 23.12 9.32 -12.44
C MET A 174 24.30 10.17 -11.94
N ILE A 175 25.12 9.65 -11.02
CA ILE A 175 26.33 10.33 -10.53
C ILE A 175 27.29 10.61 -11.68
N HIS A 176 27.52 9.63 -12.54
CA HIS A 176 28.36 9.80 -13.71
C HIS A 176 27.83 10.90 -14.65
N LYS A 177 26.52 10.95 -14.92
CA LYS A 177 25.91 12.02 -15.72
C LYS A 177 26.05 13.40 -15.05
N GLN A 178 25.97 13.49 -13.74
CA GLN A 178 26.24 14.75 -13.03
C GLN A 178 27.69 15.21 -13.23
N GLN A 179 28.66 14.29 -13.11
CA GLN A 179 30.09 14.59 -13.32
C GLN A 179 30.41 15.03 -14.76
N MET A 180 29.68 14.52 -15.74
CA MET A 180 29.77 14.94 -17.14
C MET A 180 29.12 16.30 -17.42
N GLY A 181 28.44 16.91 -16.45
CA GLY A 181 27.81 18.22 -16.58
C GLY A 181 26.42 18.22 -17.21
N TYR A 182 25.72 17.07 -17.27
CA TYR A 182 24.34 17.05 -17.75
C TYR A 182 23.42 17.82 -16.79
N ALA A 183 22.43 18.50 -17.36
CA ALA A 183 21.46 19.26 -16.57
C ALA A 183 20.61 18.32 -15.70
N LEU A 184 20.33 18.75 -14.47
CA LEU A 184 19.59 17.99 -13.49
C LEU A 184 18.17 17.56 -13.96
N PRO A 185 17.38 18.43 -14.63
CA PRO A 185 16.10 18.01 -15.24
C PRO A 185 16.25 16.83 -16.20
N ASP A 186 17.29 16.83 -17.04
CA ASP A 186 17.52 15.78 -18.03
C ASP A 186 17.89 14.43 -17.38
N ILE A 187 18.66 14.47 -16.29
CA ILE A 187 19.00 13.29 -15.48
C ILE A 187 17.75 12.72 -14.81
N ILE A 188 16.93 13.58 -14.20
CA ILE A 188 15.72 13.18 -13.49
C ILE A 188 14.66 12.64 -14.45
N SER A 189 14.47 13.27 -15.62
CA SER A 189 13.60 12.72 -16.67
C SER A 189 14.12 11.36 -17.17
N GLY A 190 15.43 11.24 -17.38
CA GLY A 190 16.09 9.99 -17.73
C GLY A 190 15.84 8.86 -16.72
N LEU A 191 15.86 9.20 -15.43
CA LEU A 191 15.53 8.28 -14.35
C LEU A 191 14.06 7.85 -14.41
N CYS A 192 13.12 8.79 -14.57
CA CYS A 192 11.69 8.47 -14.68
C CYS A 192 11.42 7.48 -15.81
N ASP A 193 11.99 7.74 -16.99
CA ASP A 193 11.91 6.84 -18.14
C ASP A 193 12.54 5.47 -17.82
N ALA A 194 13.65 5.44 -17.07
CA ALA A 194 14.32 4.20 -16.69
C ALA A 194 13.50 3.34 -15.73
N LEU A 195 12.82 3.96 -14.77
CA LEU A 195 11.96 3.28 -13.81
C LEU A 195 10.70 2.73 -14.47
N VAL A 196 10.06 3.50 -15.35
CA VAL A 196 8.90 3.02 -16.13
C VAL A 196 9.29 1.86 -17.04
N ARG A 197 10.42 1.97 -17.76
CA ARG A 197 10.94 0.85 -18.57
C ARG A 197 11.18 -0.40 -17.72
N ASN A 198 11.73 -0.26 -16.52
CA ASN A 198 11.93 -1.37 -15.61
C ASN A 198 10.60 -2.01 -15.20
N TYR A 199 9.64 -1.18 -14.76
CA TYR A 199 8.32 -1.63 -14.33
C TYR A 199 7.61 -2.41 -15.44
N LEU A 200 7.59 -1.90 -16.67
CA LEU A 200 6.94 -2.58 -17.80
C LEU A 200 7.62 -3.89 -18.18
N ASN A 201 8.96 -3.95 -18.11
CA ASN A 201 9.72 -5.16 -18.44
C ASN A 201 9.66 -6.26 -17.37
N ASN A 202 9.34 -5.93 -16.12
CA ASN A 202 9.33 -6.86 -15.01
C ASN A 202 7.90 -7.15 -14.51
N VAL A 203 7.16 -6.12 -14.13
CA VAL A 203 5.81 -6.23 -13.56
C VAL A 203 4.77 -6.30 -14.67
N GLY A 204 4.88 -5.42 -15.68
CA GLY A 204 3.98 -5.40 -16.84
C GLY A 204 4.22 -6.51 -17.87
N LYS A 205 5.25 -7.35 -17.67
CA LYS A 205 5.72 -8.29 -18.69
C LYS A 205 4.63 -9.29 -19.09
N GLY A 206 4.32 -9.32 -20.38
CA GLY A 206 3.33 -10.24 -20.94
C GLY A 206 1.88 -9.92 -20.56
N LYS A 207 1.63 -8.78 -19.89
CA LYS A 207 0.28 -8.33 -19.54
C LYS A 207 -0.31 -7.49 -20.66
N GLU A 208 -1.60 -7.68 -20.94
CA GLU A 208 -2.32 -6.89 -21.91
C GLU A 208 -2.82 -5.58 -21.27
N ILE A 209 -2.00 -4.53 -21.39
CA ILE A 209 -2.30 -3.18 -20.88
C ILE A 209 -3.30 -2.48 -21.81
N LYS A 210 -4.44 -2.02 -21.26
CA LYS A 210 -5.51 -1.36 -22.02
C LYS A 210 -6.06 -0.16 -21.26
N GLU A 211 -6.49 0.85 -22.00
CA GLU A 211 -7.25 1.98 -21.46
C GLU A 211 -8.68 1.58 -21.08
N PRO A 212 -9.28 2.23 -20.06
CA PRO A 212 -8.69 3.26 -19.20
C PRO A 212 -7.66 2.73 -18.20
N ILE A 213 -6.56 3.47 -18.02
CA ILE A 213 -5.47 3.15 -17.08
C ILE A 213 -5.55 4.08 -15.87
N VAL A 214 -5.59 3.48 -14.67
CA VAL A 214 -5.46 4.19 -13.39
C VAL A 214 -4.06 4.00 -12.84
N PHE A 215 -3.36 5.09 -12.53
CA PHE A 215 -2.09 5.09 -11.81
C PHE A 215 -2.28 5.63 -10.39
N GLN A 216 -1.93 4.81 -9.40
CA GLN A 216 -2.16 5.07 -7.98
C GLN A 216 -0.96 4.62 -7.13
N GLY A 217 -1.04 4.82 -5.81
CA GLY A 217 0.08 4.67 -4.88
C GLY A 217 0.86 5.98 -4.74
N GLY A 218 1.78 6.04 -3.77
CA GLY A 218 2.50 7.27 -3.44
C GLY A 218 3.29 7.87 -4.62
N VAL A 219 3.82 7.03 -5.51
CA VAL A 219 4.59 7.48 -6.67
C VAL A 219 3.70 8.13 -7.75
N ALA A 220 2.39 7.93 -7.71
CA ALA A 220 1.47 8.60 -8.64
C ALA A 220 1.45 10.13 -8.50
N ALA A 221 1.91 10.67 -7.37
CA ALA A 221 2.15 12.10 -7.17
C ALA A 221 3.25 12.65 -8.11
N ASN A 222 4.17 11.79 -8.55
CA ASN A 222 5.30 12.19 -9.37
C ASN A 222 4.87 12.34 -10.83
N LYS A 223 4.68 13.59 -11.26
CA LYS A 223 4.25 13.94 -12.63
C LYS A 223 5.24 13.47 -13.70
N GLY A 224 6.53 13.38 -13.38
CA GLY A 224 7.55 12.83 -14.28
C GLY A 224 7.36 11.34 -14.56
N ILE A 225 7.02 10.55 -13.54
CA ILE A 225 6.70 9.12 -13.70
C ILE A 225 5.40 8.94 -14.49
N LYS A 226 4.37 9.74 -14.22
CA LYS A 226 3.13 9.75 -15.02
C LYS A 226 3.44 10.01 -16.50
N ALA A 227 4.20 11.07 -16.80
CA ALA A 227 4.57 11.41 -18.18
C ALA A 227 5.41 10.31 -18.84
N ALA A 228 6.32 9.68 -18.10
CA ALA A 228 7.11 8.55 -18.59
C ALA A 228 6.22 7.33 -18.92
N PHE A 229 5.18 7.04 -18.12
CA PHE A 229 4.20 6.00 -18.45
C PHE A 229 3.41 6.32 -19.71
N GLU A 230 2.88 7.55 -19.83
CA GLU A 230 2.12 7.97 -21.02
C GLU A 230 2.99 7.89 -22.28
N LYS A 231 4.26 8.32 -22.20
CA LYS A 231 5.24 8.22 -23.28
C LYS A 231 5.53 6.76 -23.67
N ALA A 232 5.75 5.89 -22.68
CA ALA A 232 6.12 4.50 -22.94
C ALA A 232 4.95 3.65 -23.47
N LEU A 233 3.73 3.94 -23.04
CA LEU A 233 2.53 3.20 -23.42
C LEU A 233 1.84 3.78 -24.66
N GLY A 234 2.05 5.07 -24.96
CA GLY A 234 1.27 5.79 -25.98
C GLY A 234 -0.21 5.93 -25.61
N MET A 235 -0.53 5.82 -24.31
CA MET A 235 -1.89 5.80 -23.76
C MET A 235 -2.02 6.85 -22.65
N LYS A 236 -3.22 7.36 -22.43
CA LYS A 236 -3.48 8.30 -21.34
C LYS A 236 -3.51 7.55 -20.01
N VAL A 237 -2.86 8.13 -18.99
CA VAL A 237 -2.83 7.58 -17.65
C VAL A 237 -3.55 8.53 -16.71
N TYR A 238 -4.56 8.04 -16.00
CA TYR A 238 -5.32 8.82 -15.04
C TYR A 238 -4.78 8.61 -13.62
N VAL A 239 -4.57 9.72 -12.90
CA VAL A 239 -4.20 9.69 -11.48
C VAL A 239 -5.41 10.14 -10.66
N PRO A 240 -5.99 9.29 -9.78
CA PRO A 240 -7.09 9.66 -8.90
C PRO A 240 -6.73 10.78 -7.93
N GLU A 241 -7.71 11.59 -7.52
CA GLU A 241 -7.51 12.63 -6.49
C GLU A 241 -6.88 12.05 -5.20
N HIS A 242 -7.40 10.91 -4.74
CA HIS A 242 -6.93 10.23 -3.53
C HIS A 242 -5.94 9.08 -3.83
N TYR A 243 -5.06 9.28 -4.82
CA TYR A 243 -4.13 8.24 -5.33
C TYR A 243 -3.34 7.52 -4.22
N GLY A 244 -3.01 8.19 -3.11
CA GLY A 244 -2.19 7.65 -2.02
C GLY A 244 -2.91 6.73 -1.06
N VAL A 245 -4.25 6.69 -1.07
CA VAL A 245 -5.06 5.93 -0.09
C VAL A 245 -6.09 5.01 -0.77
N MET A 246 -5.89 4.70 -2.05
CA MET A 246 -6.84 3.89 -2.83
C MET A 246 -7.08 2.49 -2.25
N GLY A 247 -6.07 1.84 -1.66
CA GLY A 247 -6.25 0.57 -0.97
C GLY A 247 -7.25 0.67 0.20
N ALA A 248 -7.13 1.72 1.00
CA ALA A 248 -8.06 2.01 2.09
C ALA A 248 -9.48 2.32 1.57
N ILE A 249 -9.61 3.12 0.51
CA ILE A 249 -10.92 3.43 -0.12
C ILE A 249 -11.62 2.14 -0.56
N GLY A 250 -10.93 1.27 -1.29
CA GLY A 250 -11.51 0.01 -1.75
C GLY A 250 -11.90 -0.92 -0.61
N SER A 251 -11.09 -0.93 0.46
CA SER A 251 -11.41 -1.68 1.67
C SER A 251 -12.67 -1.15 2.38
N ALA A 252 -12.86 0.17 2.39
CA ALA A 252 -14.06 0.80 2.95
C ALA A 252 -15.33 0.45 2.14
N ILE A 253 -15.23 0.44 0.80
CA ILE A 253 -16.32 0.04 -0.10
C ILE A 253 -16.71 -1.43 0.16
N LEU A 254 -15.71 -2.31 0.26
CA LEU A 254 -15.93 -3.73 0.58
C LEU A 254 -16.57 -3.92 1.96
N ALA A 255 -16.20 -3.10 2.95
CA ALA A 255 -16.79 -3.16 4.29
C ALA A 255 -18.26 -2.74 4.29
N LYS A 256 -18.60 -1.71 3.51
CA LYS A 256 -19.98 -1.27 3.30
C LYS A 256 -20.84 -2.39 2.72
N GLU A 257 -20.35 -3.09 1.70
CA GLU A 257 -21.04 -4.24 1.11
C GLU A 257 -21.22 -5.37 2.12
N ALA A 258 -20.15 -5.75 2.84
CA ALA A 258 -20.19 -6.81 3.83
C ALA A 258 -21.16 -6.53 5.00
N VAL A 259 -21.24 -5.28 5.48
CA VAL A 259 -22.18 -4.93 6.56
C VAL A 259 -23.62 -4.82 6.03
N LYS A 260 -23.82 -4.42 4.78
CA LYS A 260 -25.17 -4.38 4.18
C LYS A 260 -25.83 -5.77 4.21
N GLU A 261 -25.06 -6.82 4.01
CA GLU A 261 -25.54 -8.21 4.07
C GLU A 261 -25.77 -8.68 5.53
N LYS A 262 -24.90 -8.28 6.46
CA LYS A 262 -24.95 -8.74 7.87
C LYS A 262 -25.93 -7.97 8.76
N GLY A 263 -26.14 -6.67 8.49
CA GLY A 263 -26.97 -5.77 9.29
C GLY A 263 -26.31 -5.15 10.53
N TYR A 264 -25.08 -5.57 10.89
CA TYR A 264 -24.31 -5.03 12.03
C TYR A 264 -22.80 -5.01 11.73
N THR A 265 -22.04 -4.23 12.52
CA THR A 265 -20.57 -4.14 12.43
C THR A 265 -19.90 -4.76 13.64
N PHE A 266 -18.73 -5.36 13.43
CA PHE A 266 -17.83 -5.85 14.48
C PHE A 266 -16.87 -4.77 14.98
N PHE A 267 -16.93 -3.55 14.42
CA PHE A 267 -16.01 -2.48 14.78
C PHE A 267 -16.09 -2.20 16.28
N LYS A 268 -14.94 -2.31 16.94
CA LYS A 268 -14.81 -2.22 18.39
C LYS A 268 -14.83 -0.77 18.93
N GLY A 269 -15.01 0.22 18.05
CA GLY A 269 -14.92 1.64 18.40
C GLY A 269 -13.51 2.20 18.27
N PHE A 270 -13.39 3.51 18.45
CA PHE A 270 -12.10 4.20 18.34
C PHE A 270 -11.22 4.01 19.58
N GLU A 271 -11.78 3.56 20.70
CA GLU A 271 -11.09 3.27 21.96
C GLU A 271 -9.99 2.21 21.78
N VAL A 272 -10.05 1.41 20.71
CA VAL A 272 -8.97 0.49 20.32
C VAL A 272 -7.63 1.18 20.11
N SER A 273 -7.62 2.50 19.84
CA SER A 273 -6.37 3.25 19.77
C SER A 273 -5.60 3.29 21.08
N ASP A 274 -6.29 3.10 22.22
CA ASP A 274 -5.72 3.28 23.56
C ASP A 274 -5.41 1.94 24.25
N PHE A 275 -5.78 0.82 23.63
CA PHE A 275 -5.48 -0.50 24.15
C PHE A 275 -3.99 -0.84 24.04
N LYS A 276 -3.48 -1.59 25.02
CA LYS A 276 -2.10 -2.09 25.00
C LYS A 276 -2.05 -3.40 24.22
N TYR A 277 -1.46 -3.35 23.04
CA TYR A 277 -1.17 -4.53 22.24
C TYR A 277 0.32 -4.83 22.24
N ARG A 278 0.67 -6.11 22.23
CA ARG A 278 2.03 -6.59 21.97
C ARG A 278 1.99 -7.76 21.01
N ALA A 279 2.98 -7.80 20.12
CA ALA A 279 3.25 -8.96 19.28
C ALA A 279 4.57 -9.58 19.75
N VAL A 280 4.56 -10.88 20.06
CA VAL A 280 5.76 -11.60 20.49
C VAL A 280 5.98 -12.79 19.58
N GLY A 281 7.17 -12.87 19.00
CA GLY A 281 7.60 -14.03 18.23
C GLY A 281 8.23 -15.09 19.11
N PHE A 282 7.96 -16.36 18.83
CA PHE A 282 8.70 -17.49 19.39
C PHE A 282 8.90 -18.57 18.32
N GLU A 283 9.90 -19.42 18.51
CA GLU A 283 10.16 -20.54 17.61
C GLU A 283 9.44 -21.80 18.11
N CYS A 284 8.62 -22.40 17.25
CA CYS A 284 7.89 -23.62 17.57
C CYS A 284 8.78 -24.86 17.40
N THR A 285 9.10 -25.54 18.50
CA THR A 285 9.95 -26.76 18.51
C THR A 285 9.15 -28.06 18.37
N ALA A 286 7.86 -27.98 18.04
CA ALA A 286 6.97 -29.13 17.96
C ALA A 286 7.32 -30.16 16.88
N CYS A 287 8.03 -29.75 15.82
CA CYS A 287 8.47 -30.60 14.73
C CYS A 287 9.67 -29.97 13.99
N PRO A 288 10.30 -30.69 13.04
CA PRO A 288 11.48 -30.20 12.32
C PRO A 288 11.29 -28.91 11.50
N ASN A 289 10.05 -28.46 11.29
CA ASN A 289 9.77 -27.23 10.54
C ASN A 289 10.18 -25.95 11.27
N ARG A 290 10.38 -25.98 12.60
CA ARG A 290 10.82 -24.85 13.44
C ARG A 290 10.21 -23.51 13.04
N CYS A 291 8.88 -23.46 12.95
CA CYS A 291 8.19 -22.26 12.47
C CYS A 291 8.35 -21.10 13.46
N GLU A 292 8.57 -19.89 12.95
CA GLU A 292 8.43 -18.66 13.72
C GLU A 292 6.94 -18.33 13.87
N VAL A 293 6.46 -18.34 15.11
CA VAL A 293 5.06 -18.09 15.44
C VAL A 293 4.96 -16.75 16.15
N VAL A 294 4.01 -15.92 15.71
CA VAL A 294 3.72 -14.64 16.34
C VAL A 294 2.47 -14.78 17.20
N GLU A 295 2.57 -14.41 18.47
CA GLU A 295 1.45 -14.22 19.37
C GLU A 295 1.03 -12.76 19.40
N PHE A 296 -0.25 -12.50 19.15
CA PHE A 296 -0.85 -11.18 19.27
C PHE A 296 -1.66 -11.10 20.55
N ILE A 297 -1.29 -10.15 21.42
CA ILE A 297 -1.71 -10.10 22.82
C ILE A 297 -2.29 -8.73 23.11
N GLN A 298 -3.45 -8.71 23.76
CA GLN A 298 -4.11 -7.50 24.24
C GLN A 298 -4.19 -7.58 25.78
N GLY A 299 -3.49 -6.67 26.47
CA GLY A 299 -3.27 -6.82 27.91
C GLY A 299 -2.50 -8.11 28.19
N ASP A 300 -3.13 -9.03 28.92
CA ASP A 300 -2.55 -10.34 29.29
C ASP A 300 -3.16 -11.53 28.52
N GLU A 301 -4.12 -11.27 27.63
CA GLU A 301 -4.76 -12.32 26.82
C GLU A 301 -4.18 -12.41 25.41
N VAL A 302 -3.86 -13.63 24.98
CA VAL A 302 -3.57 -13.92 23.57
C VAL A 302 -4.86 -13.85 22.78
N ILE A 303 -4.91 -12.91 21.84
CA ILE A 303 -6.02 -12.71 20.89
C ILE A 303 -5.90 -13.62 19.69
N SER A 304 -4.67 -13.83 19.19
CA SER A 304 -4.44 -14.69 18.02
C SER A 304 -2.99 -15.15 17.92
N ARG A 305 -2.76 -16.20 17.13
CA ARG A 305 -1.44 -16.67 16.74
C ARG A 305 -1.40 -17.00 15.26
N TRP A 306 -0.25 -16.80 14.61
CA TRP A 306 -0.02 -17.22 13.22
C TRP A 306 1.46 -17.47 12.96
N GLY A 307 1.78 -18.00 11.78
CA GLY A 307 3.15 -18.30 11.34
C GLY A 307 3.49 -19.79 11.34
N ASP A 308 2.59 -20.62 11.87
CA ASP A 308 2.76 -22.07 11.90
C ASP A 308 2.27 -22.75 10.61
N LYS A 309 3.03 -23.73 10.12
CA LYS A 309 2.68 -24.48 8.90
C LYS A 309 1.62 -25.55 9.11
N CYS A 310 1.47 -26.06 10.35
CA CYS A 310 0.63 -27.22 10.65
C CYS A 310 -0.72 -26.87 11.30
N GLY A 311 -1.01 -25.60 11.56
CA GLY A 311 -2.27 -25.16 12.19
C GLY A 311 -2.33 -25.32 13.71
N ARG A 312 -1.29 -25.86 14.35
CA ARG A 312 -1.20 -26.05 15.82
C ARG A 312 -1.48 -24.78 16.62
N TRP A 313 -0.94 -23.64 16.18
CA TRP A 313 -1.01 -22.39 16.93
C TRP A 313 -2.13 -21.51 16.43
N SER A 314 -2.31 -21.41 15.11
CA SER A 314 -3.40 -20.64 14.51
C SER A 314 -4.79 -21.15 14.88
N ASN A 315 -4.95 -22.46 15.11
CA ASN A 315 -6.21 -23.04 15.61
C ASN A 315 -6.27 -23.16 17.14
N SER A 316 -5.27 -22.64 17.86
CA SER A 316 -5.24 -22.75 19.32
C SER A 316 -6.28 -21.86 19.97
N THR A 317 -7.10 -22.43 20.84
CA THR A 317 -8.05 -21.68 21.69
C THR A 317 -7.41 -21.17 22.99
N SER A 318 -6.13 -21.48 23.24
CA SER A 318 -5.44 -21.05 24.46
C SER A 318 -5.24 -19.54 24.46
N LYS A 319 -5.82 -18.86 25.45
CA LYS A 319 -5.57 -17.44 25.69
C LYS A 319 -4.32 -17.15 26.52
N LYS A 320 -3.66 -18.19 27.06
CA LYS A 320 -2.43 -18.04 27.83
C LYS A 320 -1.26 -17.76 26.91
N VAL A 321 -0.45 -16.78 27.26
CA VAL A 321 0.82 -16.44 26.60
C VAL A 321 1.73 -17.67 26.60
N HIS A 322 2.38 -17.95 25.48
CA HIS A 322 3.39 -19.01 25.47
C HIS A 322 4.61 -18.55 26.27
N ALA A 323 4.81 -19.16 27.44
CA ALA A 323 6.03 -18.97 28.19
C ALA A 323 7.16 -19.63 27.41
N ASN A 324 8.13 -18.82 26.92
CA ASN A 324 9.42 -19.35 26.52
C ASN A 324 9.98 -20.12 27.71
N THR A 325 10.07 -21.45 27.61
CA THR A 325 11.04 -22.20 28.41
C THR A 325 12.41 -21.90 27.83
N ALA A 326 12.90 -20.69 28.09
CA ALA A 326 14.32 -20.40 27.99
C ALA A 326 14.95 -20.98 29.27
N SER A 327 15.37 -22.23 29.19
CA SER A 327 16.41 -22.81 30.04
C SER A 327 17.71 -22.80 29.26
#